data_AF-A0A7I4Z670-F1
#
_entry.id   AF-A0A7I4Z670-F1
#
_cell.length_a   1.000
_cell.length_b   1.000
_cell.length_c   1.000
_cell.angle_alpha   90.00
_cell.angle_beta   90.00
_cell.angle_gamma   90.00
#
_symmetry.space_group_name_H-M   'P 1'
#
loop_
_entity.id
_entity.type
_entity.pdbx_description
1 polymer ?
#
loop_
_entity_poly.entity_id
_entity_poly.type
_entity_poly.pdbx_seq_one_letter_code
_entity_poly.pdbx_strand_id
1 'polypeptide(L)'
;MRCNIKRIFTLAFVAFGATLVLLSLPRDNFGREWDEAPRSIELLQYGGKSPAENAQRSARVGPQMSFQKQPNPPSLLRKDTGEDPFDFPSHVNRVLLNKLYRFIKGRDLEALSAKECHQNITLAKYWLKTKQKSVPTRDSWEKFYADIGSCSVYSNDRLVDDLLTDLNQAVIKAVHIMDGGTQAKLVFTFENDKQAVFKPMRFGRDYESDPNHFYFSDFERHNAEIATFHLDRVLGFRRAVPTVGRIVNMTSELFDKAEKKLKKTFFISPAKNHCFVSRCDYYCDTTHAICGLPDLKEGSVQVFLPDEGVVPRRHNRSPYRRTYSKKNQIAEWQADMNYCTDKVKVKRQYAHGRKLLDLVDLHILDYLIGNQDRHHYESFAVFENLPSYAIHLDNGRALHPTSCSKCFKRNLSPERLRIV
;
A
#
# COMPACT_ATOMS: atom_id res chain seq x y z
N MET A 1 -6.56 45.86 -50.60
CA MET A 1 -6.83 45.63 -49.16
C MET A 1 -5.55 45.85 -48.37
N ARG A 2 -5.37 47.03 -47.76
CA ARG A 2 -4.24 47.33 -46.87
C ARG A 2 -4.46 46.62 -45.55
N CYS A 3 -3.83 45.45 -45.41
CA CYS A 3 -3.93 44.61 -44.22
C CYS A 3 -3.27 45.34 -43.04
N ASN A 4 -4.00 45.47 -41.95
CA ASN A 4 -3.71 46.37 -40.85
C ASN A 4 -2.64 45.76 -39.92
N ILE A 5 -1.40 45.67 -40.42
CA ILE A 5 -0.23 45.09 -39.74
C ILE A 5 -0.01 45.76 -38.37
N LYS A 6 -0.34 47.04 -38.23
CA LYS A 6 -0.28 47.75 -36.95
C LYS A 6 -1.17 47.07 -35.90
N ARG A 7 -2.41 46.71 -36.21
CA ARG A 7 -3.32 46.05 -35.24
C ARG A 7 -2.83 44.65 -34.83
N ILE A 8 -2.24 43.90 -35.75
CA ILE A 8 -1.68 42.57 -35.45
C ILE A 8 -0.45 42.69 -34.54
N PHE A 9 0.44 43.65 -34.81
CA PHE A 9 1.57 43.92 -33.93
C PHE A 9 1.14 44.42 -32.56
N THR A 10 0.11 45.28 -32.48
CA THR A 10 -0.42 45.73 -31.18
C THR A 10 -1.03 44.57 -30.39
N LEU A 11 -1.78 43.68 -31.03
CA LEU A 11 -2.33 42.47 -30.39
C LEU A 11 -1.23 41.52 -29.92
N ALA A 12 -0.18 41.31 -30.72
CA ALA A 12 0.95 40.47 -30.34
C ALA A 12 1.74 41.07 -29.17
N PHE A 13 1.97 42.39 -29.16
CA PHE A 13 2.64 43.07 -28.05
C PHE A 13 1.81 43.08 -26.77
N VAL A 14 0.49 43.25 -26.87
CA VAL A 14 -0.41 43.18 -25.70
C VAL A 14 -0.46 41.75 -25.15
N ALA A 15 -0.50 40.73 -26.01
CA ALA A 15 -0.44 39.33 -25.58
C ALA A 15 0.91 39.00 -24.93
N PHE A 16 2.02 39.44 -25.52
CA PHE A 16 3.36 39.18 -24.98
C PHE A 16 3.60 39.95 -23.67
N GLY A 17 3.15 41.21 -23.59
CA GLY A 17 3.21 42.02 -22.38
C GLY A 17 2.33 41.47 -21.25
N ALA A 18 1.12 41.00 -21.54
CA ALA A 18 0.25 40.35 -20.55
C ALA A 18 0.86 39.04 -20.03
N THR A 19 1.54 38.28 -20.89
CA THR A 19 2.21 37.03 -20.52
C THR A 19 3.45 37.30 -19.65
N LEU A 20 4.22 38.35 -19.97
CA LEU A 20 5.36 38.76 -19.15
C LEU A 20 4.94 39.32 -17.79
N VAL A 21 3.85 40.09 -17.73
CA VAL A 21 3.29 40.57 -16.45
C VAL A 21 2.81 39.40 -15.60
N LEU A 22 2.13 38.40 -16.19
CA LEU A 22 1.73 37.18 -15.49
C LEU A 22 2.92 36.32 -15.00
N LEU A 23 4.06 36.37 -15.70
CA LEU A 23 5.29 35.67 -15.31
C LEU A 23 6.15 36.47 -14.30
N SER A 24 5.98 37.80 -14.23
CA SER A 24 6.68 38.68 -13.29
C SER A 24 5.90 38.97 -12.00
N LEU A 25 4.63 38.55 -11.90
CA LEU A 25 3.91 38.52 -10.64
C LEU A 25 4.56 37.46 -9.73
N PRO A 26 4.93 37.80 -8.48
CA PRO A 26 5.53 36.84 -7.56
C PRO A 26 4.57 35.65 -7.42
N ARG A 27 5.09 34.45 -7.64
CA ARG A 27 4.36 33.18 -7.56
C ARG A 27 4.08 32.78 -6.10
N ASP A 28 3.70 33.75 -5.28
CA ASP A 28 3.23 33.54 -3.92
C ASP A 28 1.74 33.21 -4.00
N ASN A 29 1.41 31.95 -4.29
CA ASN A 29 0.12 31.32 -3.90
C ASN A 29 -0.02 29.82 -4.23
N PHE A 30 1.08 29.08 -4.42
CA PHE A 30 1.01 27.60 -4.54
C PHE A 30 1.65 26.85 -3.36
N GLY A 31 1.72 27.49 -2.19
CA GLY A 31 2.38 26.91 -1.02
C GLY A 31 2.03 27.58 0.32
N ARG A 32 0.77 27.92 0.58
CA ARG A 32 0.32 28.36 1.92
C ARG A 32 -1.06 27.82 2.30
N GLU A 33 -1.23 26.50 2.26
CA GLU A 33 -2.38 25.88 2.95
C GLU A 33 -1.96 24.80 3.98
N TRP A 34 -0.67 24.68 4.31
CA TRP A 34 -0.22 23.65 5.26
C TRP A 34 0.86 24.08 6.26
N ASP A 35 1.19 25.38 6.37
CA ASP A 35 2.19 25.88 7.34
C ASP A 35 1.62 26.72 8.49
N GLU A 36 0.29 26.82 8.64
CA GLU A 36 -0.32 27.43 9.82
C GLU A 36 -0.94 26.35 10.73
N ALA A 37 -0.37 26.18 11.92
CA ALA A 37 -1.08 25.55 13.03
C ALA A 37 -2.42 26.28 13.21
N PRO A 38 -3.55 25.57 13.44
CA PRO A 38 -4.85 26.20 13.49
C PRO A 38 -4.89 27.21 14.64
N ARG A 39 -4.94 28.50 14.31
CA ARG A 39 -5.30 29.54 15.28
C ARG A 39 -6.79 29.38 15.58
N SER A 40 -7.10 28.85 16.76
CA SER A 40 -8.46 28.82 17.28
C SER A 40 -8.96 30.25 17.47
N ILE A 41 -9.90 30.67 16.63
CA ILE A 41 -10.73 31.87 16.87
C ILE A 41 -11.81 31.48 17.87
N GLU A 42 -11.41 31.17 19.11
CA GLU A 42 -12.34 30.92 20.22
C GLU A 42 -11.96 31.68 21.50
N LEU A 43 -11.10 32.69 21.39
CA LEU A 43 -10.61 33.46 22.54
C LEU A 43 -11.10 34.91 22.63
N LEU A 44 -12.16 35.28 21.90
CA LEU A 44 -12.70 36.66 21.92
C LEU A 44 -14.22 36.78 22.13
N GLN A 45 -14.90 35.76 22.67
CA GLN A 45 -16.35 35.84 22.87
C GLN A 45 -16.91 35.50 24.25
N TYR A 46 -16.09 35.54 25.30
CA TYR A 46 -16.60 35.54 26.68
C TYR A 46 -15.92 36.63 27.53
N GLY A 47 -16.29 37.88 27.24
CA GLY A 47 -16.13 38.99 28.17
C GLY A 47 -17.42 39.16 28.99
N GLY A 48 -17.53 38.45 30.11
CA GLY A 48 -18.64 38.59 31.07
C GLY A 48 -18.11 38.45 32.50
N LYS A 49 -18.35 39.46 33.33
CA LYS A 49 -17.82 39.61 34.69
C LYS A 49 -18.53 38.74 35.74
N SER A 50 -17.73 38.36 36.76
CA SER A 50 -18.06 38.07 38.18
C SER A 50 -18.40 36.62 38.59
N PRO A 51 -18.24 36.28 39.89
CA PRO A 51 -17.11 36.54 40.79
C PRO A 51 -16.51 35.24 41.36
N ALA A 52 -15.38 35.38 42.06
CA ALA A 52 -14.60 34.30 42.66
C ALA A 52 -15.43 33.38 43.58
N GLU A 53 -15.23 32.07 43.44
CA GLU A 53 -15.31 31.14 44.57
C GLU A 53 -14.50 29.86 44.30
N ASN A 54 -13.85 29.40 45.36
CA ASN A 54 -12.84 28.34 45.41
C ASN A 54 -13.24 27.03 44.71
N ALA A 55 -12.49 26.67 43.66
CA ALA A 55 -12.30 25.27 43.30
C ALA A 55 -10.93 25.09 42.66
N GLN A 56 -9.95 24.78 43.50
CA GLN A 56 -8.63 24.30 43.10
C GLN A 56 -8.79 22.92 42.45
N ARG A 57 -9.27 22.86 41.21
CA ARG A 57 -9.22 21.65 40.40
C ARG A 57 -7.78 21.50 39.92
N SER A 58 -7.02 20.67 40.61
CA SER A 58 -5.82 20.08 40.04
C SER A 58 -6.25 19.40 38.73
N ALA A 59 -5.89 19.96 37.59
CA ALA A 59 -5.93 19.22 36.34
C ALA A 59 -4.95 18.06 36.53
N ARG A 60 -5.47 16.87 36.87
CA ARG A 60 -4.68 15.65 36.81
C ARG A 60 -4.32 15.47 35.35
N VAL A 61 -3.10 15.83 34.98
CA VAL A 61 -2.47 15.36 33.75
C VAL A 61 -2.57 13.84 33.83
N GLY A 62 -3.47 13.24 33.05
CA GLY A 62 -3.57 11.80 32.97
C GLY A 62 -2.20 11.24 32.56
N PRO A 63 -1.86 10.00 32.97
CA PRO A 63 -0.61 9.39 32.52
C PRO A 63 -0.56 9.45 31.00
N GLN A 64 0.48 10.09 30.46
CA GLN A 64 0.73 10.08 29.03
C GLN A 64 0.88 8.62 28.62
N MET A 65 -0.07 8.10 27.83
CA MET A 65 0.00 6.72 27.38
C MET A 65 1.34 6.52 26.67
N SER A 66 2.18 5.62 27.20
CA SER A 66 3.46 5.31 26.59
C SER A 66 3.20 4.72 25.21
N PHE A 67 3.92 5.22 24.20
CA PHE A 67 3.93 4.57 22.88
C PHE A 67 4.24 3.08 23.04
N GLN A 68 3.51 2.24 22.31
CA GLN A 68 3.58 0.79 22.52
C GLN A 68 5.00 0.27 22.28
N LYS A 69 5.44 -0.61 23.18
CA LYS A 69 6.79 -1.21 23.11
C LYS A 69 6.93 -2.01 21.81
N GLN A 70 8.12 -1.93 21.20
CA GLN A 70 8.50 -2.73 20.05
C GLN A 70 9.13 -4.03 20.57
N PRO A 71 8.46 -5.19 20.43
CA PRO A 71 8.97 -6.45 20.96
C PRO A 71 10.03 -7.07 20.04
N ASN A 72 10.69 -8.13 20.54
CA ASN A 72 11.52 -8.99 19.72
C ASN A 72 10.71 -9.68 18.61
N PRO A 73 11.36 -10.05 17.48
CA PRO A 73 10.77 -10.93 16.47
C PRO A 73 10.15 -12.18 17.13
N PRO A 74 8.89 -12.54 16.83
CA PRO A 74 8.24 -13.67 17.50
C PRO A 74 8.98 -14.99 17.34
N SER A 75 9.67 -15.22 16.21
CA SER A 75 10.45 -16.44 15.97
C SER A 75 11.66 -16.62 16.89
N LEU A 76 12.16 -15.55 17.52
CA LEU A 76 13.24 -15.62 18.51
C LEU A 76 12.71 -15.96 19.91
N LEU A 77 11.44 -15.66 20.15
CA LEU A 77 10.74 -15.97 21.39
C LEU A 77 10.19 -17.38 21.21
N ARG A 78 10.95 -18.41 21.60
CA ARG A 78 10.47 -19.81 21.63
C ARG A 78 9.19 -19.89 22.47
N LYS A 79 8.05 -19.75 21.82
CA LYS A 79 6.72 -19.94 22.37
C LYS A 79 6.05 -20.94 21.45
N ASP A 80 6.28 -22.21 21.73
CA ASP A 80 5.27 -23.19 21.38
C ASP A 80 4.13 -22.93 22.36
N THR A 81 3.09 -22.24 21.91
CA THR A 81 1.95 -21.92 22.78
C THR A 81 1.16 -23.19 23.10
N GLY A 82 1.35 -24.29 22.35
CA GLY A 82 0.52 -25.49 22.44
C GLY A 82 -0.96 -25.23 22.12
N GLU A 83 -1.31 -23.98 21.78
CA GLU A 83 -2.65 -23.54 21.41
C GLU A 83 -2.87 -23.91 19.95
N ASP A 84 -3.96 -24.62 19.68
CA ASP A 84 -4.39 -24.89 18.32
C ASP A 84 -4.87 -23.58 17.67
N PRO A 85 -4.21 -23.08 16.61
CA PRO A 85 -4.62 -21.84 15.93
C PRO A 85 -6.01 -21.95 15.28
N PHE A 86 -6.60 -23.15 15.23
CA PHE A 86 -7.92 -23.43 14.69
C PHE A 86 -8.97 -23.74 15.78
N ASP A 87 -8.64 -23.61 17.06
CA ASP A 87 -9.59 -23.79 18.17
C ASP A 87 -10.52 -22.58 18.33
N PHE A 88 -11.43 -22.44 17.37
CA PHE A 88 -12.52 -21.47 17.42
C PHE A 88 -13.78 -22.02 16.75
N PRO A 89 -14.98 -21.70 17.27
CA PRO A 89 -16.22 -22.15 16.66
C PRO A 89 -16.42 -21.46 15.31
N SER A 90 -16.64 -22.26 14.27
CA SER A 90 -17.02 -21.77 12.94
C SER A 90 -18.34 -22.40 12.50
N HIS A 91 -19.22 -21.58 11.93
CA HIS A 91 -20.55 -22.02 11.50
C HIS A 91 -20.77 -21.68 10.03
N VAL A 92 -20.98 -22.70 9.21
CA VAL A 92 -21.33 -22.55 7.79
C VAL A 92 -22.85 -22.55 7.63
N ASN A 93 -23.40 -21.50 7.02
CA ASN A 93 -24.83 -21.44 6.71
C ASN A 93 -25.17 -22.43 5.58
N ARG A 94 -25.66 -23.62 5.95
CA ARG A 94 -26.02 -24.68 5.00
C ARG A 94 -27.13 -24.30 4.01
N VAL A 95 -28.06 -23.42 4.42
CA VAL A 95 -29.13 -22.95 3.52
C VAL A 95 -28.55 -22.10 2.40
N LEU A 96 -27.64 -21.18 2.73
CA LEU A 96 -26.93 -20.37 1.74
C LEU A 96 -26.04 -21.23 0.84
N LEU A 97 -25.28 -22.16 1.44
CA LEU A 97 -24.42 -23.08 0.70
C LEU A 97 -25.20 -23.90 -0.34
N ASN A 98 -26.35 -24.44 0.05
CA ASN A 98 -27.22 -25.20 -0.85
C ASN A 98 -27.81 -24.33 -1.98
N LYS A 99 -28.15 -23.07 -1.69
CA LYS A 99 -28.58 -22.12 -2.73
C LYS A 99 -27.45 -21.88 -3.74
N LEU A 100 -26.24 -21.57 -3.27
CA LEU A 100 -25.07 -21.35 -4.12
C LEU A 100 -24.74 -22.58 -4.97
N TYR A 101 -24.75 -23.77 -4.37
CA TYR A 101 -24.54 -25.02 -5.08
C TYR A 101 -25.54 -25.19 -6.23
N ARG A 102 -26.83 -24.93 -6.00
CA ARG A 102 -27.84 -25.02 -7.07
C ARG A 102 -27.65 -23.99 -8.18
N PHE A 103 -27.18 -22.79 -7.87
CA PHE A 103 -26.90 -21.76 -8.88
C PHE A 103 -25.71 -22.09 -9.77
N ILE A 104 -24.72 -22.80 -9.23
CA ILE A 104 -23.47 -23.16 -9.92
C ILE A 104 -23.58 -24.51 -10.62
N LYS A 105 -24.35 -25.46 -10.06
CA LYS A 105 -24.51 -26.81 -10.60
C LYS A 105 -24.97 -26.77 -12.06
N GLY A 106 -24.26 -27.49 -12.92
CA GLY A 106 -24.54 -27.56 -14.35
C GLY A 106 -23.90 -26.43 -15.18
N ARG A 107 -23.15 -25.52 -14.56
CA ARG A 107 -22.30 -24.57 -15.29
C ARG A 107 -20.91 -25.16 -15.49
N ASP A 108 -20.39 -25.01 -16.70
CA ASP A 108 -19.02 -25.39 -17.04
C ASP A 108 -18.06 -24.28 -16.60
N LEU A 109 -17.53 -24.41 -15.37
CA LEU A 109 -16.61 -23.45 -14.80
C LEU A 109 -15.22 -23.52 -15.45
N GLU A 110 -14.82 -24.68 -15.96
CA GLU A 110 -13.53 -24.86 -16.63
C GLU A 110 -13.50 -24.10 -17.95
N ALA A 111 -14.57 -24.20 -18.76
CA ALA A 111 -14.68 -23.44 -19.99
C ALA A 111 -14.82 -21.92 -19.77
N LEU A 112 -15.37 -21.49 -18.62
CA LEU A 112 -15.40 -20.06 -18.25
C LEU A 112 -14.01 -19.58 -17.82
N SER A 113 -13.31 -20.34 -16.97
CA SER A 113 -11.97 -19.99 -16.48
C SER A 113 -10.95 -19.92 -17.62
N ALA A 114 -11.04 -20.84 -18.60
CA ALA A 114 -10.18 -20.81 -19.79
C ALA A 114 -10.29 -19.51 -20.61
N LYS A 115 -11.37 -18.72 -20.44
CA LYS A 115 -11.59 -17.44 -21.15
C LYS A 115 -11.10 -16.22 -20.38
N GLU A 116 -10.70 -16.36 -19.11
CA GLU A 116 -10.25 -15.23 -18.28
C GLU A 116 -8.93 -14.62 -18.77
N CYS A 117 -8.03 -15.47 -19.27
CA CYS A 117 -6.75 -15.07 -19.82
C CYS A 117 -6.73 -15.26 -21.34
N HIS A 118 -6.88 -14.17 -22.10
CA HIS A 118 -6.91 -14.23 -23.57
C HIS A 118 -5.65 -14.82 -24.19
N GLN A 119 -4.48 -14.42 -23.69
CA GLN A 119 -3.19 -14.90 -24.15
C GLN A 119 -2.25 -14.97 -22.96
N ASN A 120 -1.85 -16.18 -22.59
CA ASN A 120 -0.88 -16.41 -21.52
C ASN A 120 0.55 -16.37 -22.09
N ILE A 121 1.25 -15.26 -21.91
CA ILE A 121 2.62 -15.05 -22.37
C ILE A 121 3.44 -14.37 -21.28
N THR A 122 4.68 -14.84 -21.09
CA THR A 122 5.62 -14.25 -20.14
C THR A 122 6.38 -13.10 -20.77
N LEU A 123 6.98 -12.23 -19.95
CA LEU A 123 7.77 -11.09 -20.40
C LEU A 123 8.92 -11.54 -21.31
N ALA A 124 9.61 -12.62 -20.96
CA ALA A 124 10.68 -13.19 -21.79
C ALA A 124 10.19 -13.65 -23.17
N LYS A 125 9.08 -14.39 -23.23
CA LYS A 125 8.50 -14.83 -24.50
C LYS A 125 7.99 -13.66 -25.33
N TYR A 126 7.37 -12.68 -24.67
CA TYR A 126 6.83 -11.49 -25.32
C TYR A 126 7.93 -10.62 -25.96
N TRP A 127 9.03 -10.35 -25.26
CA TRP A 127 10.15 -9.58 -25.82
C TRP A 127 10.94 -10.35 -26.86
N LEU A 128 11.10 -11.66 -26.72
CA LEU A 128 11.71 -12.46 -27.77
C LEU A 128 10.89 -12.35 -29.07
N LYS A 129 9.56 -12.41 -28.96
CA LYS A 129 8.65 -12.32 -30.12
C LYS A 129 8.59 -10.91 -30.73
N THR A 130 8.50 -9.87 -29.91
CA THR A 130 8.21 -8.50 -30.37
C THR A 130 9.46 -7.64 -30.59
N LYS A 131 10.53 -7.89 -29.83
CA LYS A 131 11.76 -7.09 -29.82
C LYS A 131 13.01 -7.89 -30.19
N GLN A 132 12.89 -9.20 -30.46
CA GLN A 132 14.02 -10.12 -30.70
C GLN A 132 15.11 -10.04 -29.62
N LYS A 133 14.70 -9.76 -28.37
CA LYS A 133 15.60 -9.56 -27.24
C LYS A 133 15.41 -10.68 -26.22
N SER A 134 16.50 -11.30 -25.80
CA SER A 134 16.50 -12.24 -24.68
C SER A 134 16.43 -11.50 -23.34
N VAL A 135 15.68 -12.07 -22.39
CA VAL A 135 15.67 -11.62 -21.00
C VAL A 135 16.71 -12.42 -20.23
N PRO A 136 17.64 -11.79 -19.50
CA PRO A 136 18.57 -12.49 -18.62
C PRO A 136 17.84 -13.35 -17.58
N THR A 137 18.44 -14.45 -17.16
CA THR A 137 17.88 -15.43 -16.20
C THR A 137 18.95 -15.97 -15.23
N ARG A 138 19.94 -15.14 -14.88
CA ARG A 138 21.15 -15.55 -14.15
C ARG A 138 20.88 -15.85 -12.68
N ASP A 139 19.96 -15.13 -12.07
CA ASP A 139 19.54 -15.27 -10.68
C ASP A 139 18.00 -15.41 -10.55
N SER A 140 17.51 -15.64 -9.34
CA SER A 140 16.08 -15.82 -9.06
C SER A 140 15.26 -14.56 -9.35
N TRP A 141 15.81 -13.34 -9.19
CA TRP A 141 15.16 -12.08 -9.57
C TRP A 141 14.96 -12.02 -11.09
N GLU A 142 16.00 -12.27 -11.86
CA GLU A 142 15.96 -12.24 -13.32
C GLU A 142 15.01 -13.30 -13.88
N LYS A 143 15.04 -14.51 -13.31
CA LYS A 143 14.07 -15.57 -13.65
C LYS A 143 12.63 -15.15 -13.32
N PHE A 144 12.41 -14.54 -12.14
CA PHE A 144 11.10 -14.01 -11.76
C PHE A 144 10.63 -12.93 -12.74
N TYR A 145 11.48 -11.94 -13.06
CA TYR A 145 11.16 -10.89 -14.03
C TYR A 145 10.85 -11.45 -15.41
N ALA A 146 11.61 -12.44 -15.87
CA ALA A 146 11.38 -13.13 -17.13
C ALA A 146 10.03 -13.86 -17.19
N ASP A 147 9.58 -14.41 -16.05
CA ASP A 147 8.34 -15.20 -15.92
C ASP A 147 7.10 -14.35 -15.62
N ILE A 148 7.23 -13.04 -15.39
CA ILE A 148 6.07 -12.13 -15.25
C ILE A 148 5.14 -12.32 -16.45
N GLY A 149 3.90 -12.71 -16.17
CA GLY A 149 2.90 -13.06 -17.18
C GLY A 149 2.02 -11.89 -17.57
N SER A 150 1.31 -12.06 -18.68
CA SER A 150 0.23 -11.15 -19.13
C SER A 150 -1.04 -11.23 -18.28
N CYS A 151 -1.19 -12.27 -17.45
CA CYS A 151 -2.40 -12.53 -16.65
C CYS A 151 -2.15 -12.75 -15.15
N SER A 152 -0.89 -12.93 -14.75
CA SER A 152 -0.46 -13.12 -13.35
C SER A 152 0.97 -12.61 -13.18
N VAL A 153 1.33 -12.20 -11.96
CA VAL A 153 2.70 -11.75 -11.64
C VAL A 153 3.69 -12.91 -11.66
N TYR A 154 3.24 -14.10 -11.27
CA TYR A 154 4.03 -15.33 -11.32
C TYR A 154 3.12 -16.55 -11.56
N SER A 155 3.73 -17.67 -11.95
CA SER A 155 3.00 -18.94 -12.15
C SER A 155 3.72 -20.16 -11.55
N ASN A 156 5.04 -20.10 -11.43
CA ASN A 156 5.86 -21.18 -10.87
C ASN A 156 6.17 -20.95 -9.38
N ASP A 157 5.48 -21.68 -8.49
CA ASP A 157 5.66 -21.56 -7.05
C ASP A 157 7.10 -21.89 -6.59
N ARG A 158 7.76 -22.87 -7.20
CA ARG A 158 9.15 -23.24 -6.85
C ARG A 158 10.12 -22.09 -7.12
N LEU A 159 10.00 -21.44 -8.28
CA LEU A 159 10.82 -20.29 -8.62
C LEU A 159 10.59 -19.14 -7.63
N VAL A 160 9.35 -18.92 -7.21
CA VAL A 160 9.05 -17.88 -6.23
C VAL A 160 9.61 -18.25 -4.87
N ASP A 161 9.51 -19.50 -4.44
CA ASP A 161 10.05 -19.95 -3.15
C ASP A 161 11.60 -19.87 -3.12
N ASP A 162 12.27 -20.13 -4.24
CA ASP A 162 13.71 -19.87 -4.40
C ASP A 162 14.01 -18.36 -4.23
N LEU A 163 13.23 -17.48 -4.87
CA LEU A 163 13.37 -16.03 -4.70
C LEU A 163 13.10 -15.57 -3.26
N LEU A 164 12.10 -16.14 -2.58
CA LEU A 164 11.82 -15.82 -1.16
C LEU A 164 13.00 -16.23 -0.27
N THR A 165 13.62 -17.38 -0.57
CA THR A 165 14.82 -17.85 0.13
C THR A 165 15.98 -16.87 -0.08
N ASP A 166 16.21 -16.44 -1.32
CA ASP A 166 17.28 -15.49 -1.62
C ASP A 166 17.01 -14.11 -0.99
N LEU A 167 15.77 -13.61 -1.00
CA LEU A 167 15.41 -12.34 -0.32
C LEU A 167 15.70 -12.40 1.19
N ASN A 168 15.49 -13.57 1.81
CA ASN A 168 15.76 -13.80 3.22
C ASN A 168 17.27 -13.87 3.51
N GLN A 169 18.05 -14.54 2.67
CA GLN A 169 19.43 -14.93 2.97
C GLN A 169 20.52 -14.09 2.28
N ALA A 170 20.22 -13.44 1.16
CA ALA A 170 21.23 -12.72 0.38
C ALA A 170 21.91 -11.61 1.19
N VAL A 171 23.22 -11.45 0.99
CA VAL A 171 24.03 -10.46 1.70
C VAL A 171 23.65 -9.05 1.25
N ILE A 172 23.37 -8.17 2.20
CA ILE A 172 23.03 -6.77 1.94
C ILE A 172 24.31 -5.98 1.69
N LYS A 173 24.41 -5.42 0.47
CA LYS A 173 25.53 -4.57 0.03
C LYS A 173 25.33 -3.12 0.44
N ALA A 174 24.11 -2.58 0.29
CA ALA A 174 23.78 -1.21 0.61
C ALA A 174 22.31 -1.02 0.99
N VAL A 175 22.03 0.00 1.81
CA VAL A 175 20.69 0.35 2.28
C VAL A 175 20.43 1.84 2.05
N HIS A 176 19.32 2.14 1.37
CA HIS A 176 18.89 3.50 1.05
C HIS A 176 17.48 3.77 1.58
N ILE A 177 17.15 5.02 1.82
CA ILE A 177 15.77 5.45 2.06
C ILE A 177 15.02 5.35 0.74
N MET A 178 13.87 4.68 0.74
CA MET A 178 13.03 4.62 -0.44
C MET A 178 12.35 5.98 -0.65
N ASP A 179 12.60 6.60 -1.79
CA ASP A 179 11.89 7.81 -2.20
C ASP A 179 10.46 7.42 -2.67
N GLY A 180 9.45 8.25 -2.38
CA GLY A 180 8.08 8.05 -2.89
C GLY A 180 7.11 7.28 -2.00
N GLY A 181 7.33 7.24 -0.68
CA GLY A 181 6.38 6.67 0.29
C GLY A 181 6.15 7.58 1.50
N THR A 182 5.02 7.44 2.17
CA THR A 182 4.68 8.28 3.33
C THR A 182 5.21 7.74 4.66
N GLN A 183 5.36 6.43 4.82
CA GLN A 183 5.93 5.80 6.01
C GLN A 183 7.34 5.25 5.76
N ALA A 184 8.07 4.92 6.83
CA ALA A 184 9.45 4.43 6.76
C ALA A 184 9.57 3.15 5.92
N LYS A 185 10.26 3.24 4.78
CA LYS A 185 10.58 2.14 3.85
C LYS A 185 12.04 2.30 3.42
N LEU A 186 12.77 1.19 3.35
CA LEU A 186 14.16 1.17 2.90
C LEU A 186 14.27 0.35 1.61
N VAL A 187 15.28 0.65 0.80
CA VAL A 187 15.67 -0.16 -0.35
C VAL A 187 16.94 -0.91 0.02
N PHE A 188 16.87 -2.24 0.00
CA PHE A 188 18.05 -3.10 0.06
C PHE A 188 18.60 -3.28 -1.34
N THR A 189 19.91 -3.14 -1.47
CA THR A 189 20.68 -3.60 -2.62
C THR A 189 21.57 -4.74 -2.15
N PHE A 190 21.45 -5.91 -2.79
CA PHE A 190 22.20 -7.11 -2.45
C PHE A 190 23.53 -7.18 -3.23
N GLU A 191 24.40 -8.14 -2.90
CA GLU A 191 25.69 -8.30 -3.58
C GLU A 191 25.59 -8.58 -5.08
N ASN A 192 24.50 -9.21 -5.53
CA ASN A 192 24.19 -9.42 -6.95
C ASN A 192 23.58 -8.18 -7.64
N ASP A 193 23.64 -7.02 -6.98
CA ASP A 193 23.07 -5.73 -7.40
C ASP A 193 21.55 -5.73 -7.63
N LYS A 194 20.85 -6.77 -7.19
CA LYS A 194 19.39 -6.82 -7.16
C LYS A 194 18.85 -6.10 -5.94
N GLN A 195 17.58 -5.69 -6.01
CA GLN A 195 16.96 -4.85 -5.01
C GLN A 195 15.71 -5.47 -4.38
N ALA A 196 15.39 -5.00 -3.18
CA ALA A 196 14.15 -5.29 -2.48
C ALA A 196 13.70 -4.09 -1.64
N VAL A 197 12.39 -3.98 -1.42
CA VAL A 197 11.79 -3.03 -0.48
C VAL A 197 11.72 -3.68 0.90
N PHE A 198 12.29 -3.00 1.89
CA PHE A 198 12.24 -3.40 3.29
C PHE A 198 11.28 -2.51 4.09
N LYS A 199 10.34 -3.13 4.80
CA LYS A 199 9.46 -2.44 5.75
C LYS A 199 9.71 -2.98 7.16
N PRO A 200 10.14 -2.15 8.12
CA PRO A 200 10.52 -2.63 9.44
C PRO A 200 9.32 -2.99 10.32
N MET A 201 9.51 -3.99 11.19
CA MET A 201 8.58 -4.31 12.27
C MET A 201 8.51 -3.19 13.30
N ARG A 202 7.28 -2.75 13.58
CA ARG A 202 6.98 -1.73 14.60
C ARG A 202 6.38 -2.37 15.86
N PHE A 203 5.19 -2.95 15.75
CA PHE A 203 4.47 -3.51 16.89
C PHE A 203 4.45 -5.04 16.87
N GLY A 204 4.04 -5.65 18.00
CA GLY A 204 3.81 -7.10 18.09
C GLY A 204 2.63 -7.56 17.24
N ARG A 205 2.49 -8.88 17.05
CA ARG A 205 1.40 -9.46 16.24
C ARG A 205 0.01 -9.18 16.81
N ASP A 206 -0.09 -9.09 18.13
CA ASP A 206 -1.35 -8.84 18.84
C ASP A 206 -1.71 -7.35 18.92
N TYR A 207 -0.93 -6.47 18.28
CA TYR A 207 -1.27 -5.06 18.21
C TYR A 207 -2.46 -4.85 17.28
N GLU A 208 -3.48 -4.20 17.83
CA GLU A 208 -4.65 -3.75 17.12
C GLU A 208 -4.59 -2.24 16.91
N SER A 209 -4.97 -1.75 15.72
CA SER A 209 -5.04 -0.29 15.51
C SER A 209 -6.10 0.32 16.42
N ASP A 210 -5.85 1.56 16.87
CA ASP A 210 -6.82 2.34 17.62
C ASP A 210 -8.14 2.48 16.81
N PRO A 211 -9.31 2.17 17.39
CA PRO A 211 -10.61 2.36 16.73
C PRO A 211 -10.90 3.80 16.26
N ASN A 212 -10.22 4.80 16.85
CA ASN A 212 -10.32 6.21 16.46
C ASN A 212 -9.38 6.58 15.31
N HIS A 213 -8.44 5.70 14.94
CA HIS A 213 -7.57 5.94 13.79
C HIS A 213 -8.35 5.73 12.48
N PHE A 214 -8.30 6.76 11.63
CA PHE A 214 -8.71 6.60 10.24
C PHE A 214 -7.70 5.73 9.48
N TYR A 215 -8.14 5.11 8.39
CA TYR A 215 -7.31 4.34 7.46
C TYR A 215 -6.07 5.10 6.95
N PHE A 216 -6.10 6.43 6.87
CA PHE A 216 -4.95 7.26 6.47
C PHE A 216 -3.96 7.57 7.61
N SER A 217 -4.35 7.31 8.86
CA SER A 217 -3.50 7.46 10.06
C SER A 217 -2.88 6.14 10.52
N ASP A 218 -3.33 5.00 9.98
CA ASP A 218 -2.87 3.69 10.44
C ASP A 218 -1.39 3.44 10.10
N PHE A 219 -0.68 2.85 11.06
CA PHE A 219 0.71 2.44 10.87
C PHE A 219 0.78 1.21 9.96
N GLU A 220 1.73 1.20 9.02
CA GLU A 220 1.99 0.00 8.23
C GLU A 220 2.54 -1.13 9.11
N ARG A 221 2.08 -2.35 8.84
CA ARG A 221 2.44 -3.62 9.47
C ARG A 221 3.21 -4.45 8.45
N HIS A 222 4.48 -4.72 8.69
CA HIS A 222 5.32 -5.48 7.77
C HIS A 222 4.79 -6.91 7.56
N ASN A 223 4.29 -7.54 8.62
CA ASN A 223 3.69 -8.87 8.57
C ASN A 223 2.40 -8.93 7.75
N ALA A 224 1.70 -7.80 7.58
CA ALA A 224 0.52 -7.73 6.74
C ALA A 224 0.88 -7.86 5.25
N GLU A 225 2.02 -7.30 4.82
CA GLU A 225 2.53 -7.51 3.45
C GLU A 225 2.83 -8.98 3.16
N ILE A 226 3.51 -9.65 4.10
CA ILE A 226 3.87 -11.07 4.00
C ILE A 226 2.59 -11.92 3.95
N ALA A 227 1.69 -11.76 4.93
CA ALA A 227 0.46 -12.54 5.02
C ALA A 227 -0.43 -12.35 3.78
N THR A 228 -0.53 -11.13 3.26
CA THR A 228 -1.35 -10.84 2.08
C THR A 228 -0.78 -11.47 0.82
N PHE A 229 0.55 -11.49 0.65
CA PHE A 229 1.18 -12.22 -0.45
C PHE A 229 0.86 -13.73 -0.41
N HIS A 230 0.90 -14.34 0.77
CA HIS A 230 0.53 -15.76 0.91
C HIS A 230 -0.97 -16.00 0.71
N LEU A 231 -1.84 -15.12 1.20
CA LEU A 231 -3.28 -15.24 0.97
C LEU A 231 -3.62 -15.09 -0.52
N ASP A 232 -2.98 -14.16 -1.23
CA ASP A 232 -3.10 -14.01 -2.68
C ASP A 232 -2.75 -15.30 -3.43
N ARG A 233 -1.70 -15.99 -2.99
CA ARG A 233 -1.30 -17.31 -3.51
C ARG A 233 -2.37 -18.37 -3.21
N VAL A 234 -2.89 -18.42 -1.97
CA VAL A 234 -3.91 -19.39 -1.54
C VAL A 234 -5.24 -19.20 -2.30
N LEU A 235 -5.62 -17.96 -2.58
CA LEU A 235 -6.81 -17.63 -3.38
C LEU A 235 -6.61 -17.88 -4.88
N GLY A 236 -5.40 -18.24 -5.31
CA GLY A 236 -5.08 -18.53 -6.72
C GLY A 236 -4.92 -17.30 -7.60
N PHE A 237 -4.92 -16.08 -7.04
CA PHE A 237 -4.76 -14.86 -7.82
C PHE A 237 -3.37 -14.74 -8.44
N ARG A 238 -2.32 -14.99 -7.65
CA ARG A 238 -0.90 -14.90 -8.07
C ARG A 238 -0.57 -13.52 -8.69
N ARG A 239 -1.14 -12.46 -8.11
CA ARG A 239 -1.00 -11.06 -8.54
C ARG A 239 -0.34 -10.17 -7.48
N ALA A 240 -0.06 -10.71 -6.29
CA ALA A 240 0.80 -10.06 -5.30
C ALA A 240 2.28 -10.24 -5.63
N VAL A 241 3.11 -9.35 -5.09
CA VAL A 241 4.56 -9.35 -5.30
C VAL A 241 5.25 -10.22 -4.21
N PRO A 242 6.21 -11.09 -4.58
CA PRO A 242 6.92 -11.95 -3.63
C PRO A 242 7.48 -11.18 -2.43
N THR A 243 7.04 -11.58 -1.23
CA THR A 243 7.37 -10.91 0.03
C THR A 243 7.69 -11.95 1.11
N VAL A 244 8.83 -11.81 1.77
CA VAL A 244 9.30 -12.72 2.84
C VAL A 244 9.61 -11.94 4.12
N GLY A 245 9.55 -12.61 5.28
CA GLY A 245 10.09 -12.06 6.53
C GLY A 245 11.60 -12.21 6.59
N ARG A 246 12.32 -11.20 7.11
CA ARG A 246 13.75 -11.27 7.41
C ARG A 246 14.05 -10.57 8.72
N ILE A 247 14.88 -11.19 9.56
CA ILE A 247 15.48 -10.56 10.73
C ILE A 247 16.84 -10.04 10.30
N VAL A 248 17.09 -8.75 10.52
CA VAL A 248 18.37 -8.11 10.21
C VAL A 248 19.06 -7.63 11.47
N ASN A 249 20.39 -7.70 11.48
CA ASN A 249 21.19 -7.00 12.47
C ASN A 249 21.27 -5.51 12.13
N MET A 250 20.77 -4.66 13.04
CA MET A 250 20.68 -3.21 12.83
C MET A 250 22.05 -2.54 12.71
N THR A 251 23.11 -3.14 13.24
CA THR A 251 24.47 -2.61 13.13
C THR A 251 25.09 -3.05 11.81
N SER A 252 25.30 -4.35 11.62
CA SER A 252 26.10 -4.87 10.50
C SER A 252 25.37 -4.88 9.16
N GLU A 253 24.05 -5.07 9.15
CA GLU A 253 23.25 -5.17 7.93
C GLU A 253 22.50 -3.88 7.58
N LEU A 254 22.21 -3.02 8.57
CA LEU A 254 21.56 -1.72 8.33
C LEU A 254 22.54 -0.55 8.46
N PHE A 255 23.01 -0.23 9.68
CA PHE A 255 23.80 0.98 9.93
C PHE A 255 25.11 1.04 9.13
N ASP A 256 25.85 -0.07 9.07
CA ASP A 256 27.11 -0.12 8.33
C ASP A 256 26.93 -0.05 6.82
N LYS A 257 25.78 -0.50 6.32
CA LYS A 257 25.41 -0.52 4.90
C LYS A 257 24.57 0.70 4.48
N ALA A 258 24.16 1.54 5.42
CA ALA A 258 23.29 2.68 5.19
C ALA A 258 24.00 3.82 4.47
N GLU A 259 23.29 4.47 3.56
CA GLU A 259 23.70 5.74 2.99
C GLU A 259 23.85 6.85 4.05
N LYS A 260 24.61 7.90 3.74
CA LYS A 260 24.96 8.96 4.70
C LYS A 260 23.73 9.64 5.33
N LYS A 261 22.66 9.88 4.56
CA LYS A 261 21.44 10.54 5.08
C LYS A 261 20.70 9.65 6.07
N LEU A 262 20.63 8.35 5.82
CA LEU A 262 20.00 7.35 6.70
C LEU A 262 20.85 7.10 7.95
N LYS A 263 22.17 6.94 7.78
CA LYS A 263 23.12 6.66 8.87
C LYS A 263 23.08 7.70 9.99
N LYS A 264 22.87 8.98 9.63
CA LYS A 264 22.70 10.10 10.58
C LYS A 264 21.42 10.02 11.43
N THR A 265 20.46 9.17 11.08
CA THR A 265 19.20 9.02 11.81
C THR A 265 19.24 7.90 12.85
N PHE A 266 20.36 7.17 12.94
CA PHE A 266 20.55 6.15 13.95
C PHE A 266 20.95 6.76 15.29
N PHE A 267 20.47 6.15 16.38
CA PHE A 267 20.81 6.54 17.74
C PHE A 267 20.58 5.38 18.71
N ILE A 268 21.08 5.51 19.93
CA ILE A 268 20.84 4.56 21.02
C ILE A 268 19.77 5.14 21.95
N SER A 269 18.71 4.39 22.20
CA SER A 269 17.63 4.83 23.11
C SER A 269 18.09 4.86 24.58
N PRO A 270 17.34 5.52 25.49
CA PRO A 270 17.62 5.45 26.93
C PRO A 270 17.65 4.02 27.48
N ALA A 271 16.90 3.10 26.86
CA ALA A 271 16.88 1.67 27.18
C ALA A 271 18.04 0.88 26.54
N LYS A 272 19.02 1.55 25.93
CA LYS A 272 20.20 0.97 25.26
C LYS A 272 19.89 0.11 24.03
N ASN A 273 18.76 0.36 23.36
CA ASN A 273 18.42 -0.29 22.09
C ASN A 273 18.94 0.54 20.91
N HIS A 274 19.35 -0.14 19.83
CA HIS A 274 19.67 0.50 18.56
C HIS A 274 18.36 0.93 17.88
N CYS A 275 18.29 2.19 17.46
CA CYS A 275 17.12 2.77 16.82
C CYS A 275 17.51 3.57 15.56
N PHE A 276 16.57 3.73 14.63
CA PHE A 276 16.67 4.68 13.54
C PHE A 276 15.34 5.38 13.26
N VAL A 277 15.41 6.62 12.79
CA VAL A 277 14.22 7.40 12.40
C VAL A 277 13.89 7.26 10.91
N SER A 278 14.91 7.17 10.04
CA SER A 278 14.77 7.35 8.59
C SER A 278 14.27 8.75 8.21
N ARG A 279 13.77 8.95 6.99
CA ARG A 279 13.13 10.17 6.49
C ARG A 279 11.90 9.82 5.67
N CYS A 280 10.75 10.30 6.10
CA CYS A 280 9.45 10.11 5.44
C CYS A 280 8.45 11.15 5.98
N ASP A 281 7.28 11.25 5.34
CA ASP A 281 6.28 12.27 5.68
C ASP A 281 5.48 11.96 6.95
N TYR A 282 5.23 10.67 7.24
CA TYR A 282 4.45 10.21 8.39
C TYR A 282 5.31 9.46 9.40
N TYR A 283 5.35 10.00 10.62
CA TYR A 283 5.89 9.33 11.79
C TYR A 283 7.37 8.91 11.65
N CYS A 284 8.15 9.62 10.81
CA CYS A 284 9.61 9.56 10.82
C CYS A 284 10.16 10.63 11.75
N ASP A 285 9.89 10.49 13.05
CA ASP A 285 10.43 11.31 14.12
C ASP A 285 11.02 10.44 15.25
N THR A 286 11.68 11.05 16.23
CA THR A 286 12.33 10.32 17.33
C THR A 286 11.33 9.55 18.20
N THR A 287 10.10 10.04 18.36
CA THR A 287 9.06 9.38 19.17
C THR A 287 8.58 8.08 18.53
N HIS A 288 8.53 8.05 17.20
CA HIS A 288 8.09 6.92 16.40
C HIS A 288 9.25 6.16 15.74
N ALA A 289 10.48 6.35 16.21
CA ALA A 289 11.67 5.67 15.70
C ALA A 289 11.50 4.15 15.74
N ILE A 290 12.12 3.44 14.80
CA ILE A 290 12.17 1.98 14.78
C ILE A 290 13.33 1.52 15.65
N CYS A 291 13.07 0.68 16.64
CA CYS A 291 14.07 0.24 17.62
C CYS A 291 14.13 -1.29 17.71
N GLY A 292 15.34 -1.85 17.74
CA GLY A 292 15.58 -3.27 18.02
C GLY A 292 15.46 -3.60 19.51
N LEU A 293 15.80 -4.86 19.85
CA LEU A 293 15.86 -5.31 21.24
C LEU A 293 16.98 -6.36 21.48
N PRO A 294 18.26 -5.94 21.61
CA PRO A 294 18.72 -4.55 21.49
C PRO A 294 18.99 -4.13 20.04
N ASP A 295 19.46 -5.03 19.17
CA ASP A 295 20.02 -4.72 17.85
C ASP A 295 19.48 -5.58 16.70
N LEU A 296 18.54 -6.49 16.96
CA LEU A 296 17.82 -7.23 15.92
C LEU A 296 16.51 -6.55 15.56
N LYS A 297 16.19 -6.55 14.26
CA LYS A 297 14.93 -6.02 13.75
C LYS A 297 14.37 -6.91 12.66
N GLU A 298 13.15 -7.42 12.87
CA GLU A 298 12.39 -8.06 11.80
C GLU A 298 11.85 -7.01 10.82
N GLY A 299 11.63 -7.39 9.57
CA GLY A 299 10.83 -6.65 8.62
C GLY A 299 10.40 -7.53 7.46
N SER A 300 9.54 -6.99 6.59
CA SER A 300 9.19 -7.61 5.33
C SER A 300 10.18 -7.18 4.26
N VAL A 301 10.60 -8.12 3.43
CA VAL A 301 11.48 -7.93 2.28
C VAL A 301 10.70 -8.35 1.04
N GLN A 302 10.30 -7.37 0.24
CA GLN A 302 9.55 -7.57 -1.00
C GLN A 302 10.48 -7.35 -2.19
N VAL A 303 10.48 -8.26 -3.17
CA VAL A 303 11.29 -8.08 -4.39
C VAL A 303 10.95 -6.75 -5.06
N PHE A 304 11.97 -6.01 -5.49
CA PHE A 304 11.73 -4.79 -6.25
C PHE A 304 11.10 -5.13 -7.61
N LEU A 305 10.11 -4.36 -8.05
CA LEU A 305 9.56 -4.53 -9.39
C LEU A 305 10.62 -4.23 -10.45
N PRO A 306 10.52 -4.79 -11.68
CA PRO A 306 11.46 -4.44 -12.73
C PRO A 306 11.50 -2.92 -12.96
N ASP A 307 12.67 -2.43 -13.36
CA ASP A 307 12.89 -1.00 -13.61
C ASP A 307 11.81 -0.42 -14.52
N GLU A 308 11.28 0.75 -14.14
CA GLU A 308 10.14 1.36 -14.82
C GLU A 308 10.47 1.86 -16.23
N GLY A 309 11.74 2.18 -16.50
CA GLY A 309 12.23 2.48 -17.85
C GLY A 309 12.24 1.25 -18.77
N VAL A 310 12.25 0.05 -18.20
CA VAL A 310 12.25 -1.22 -18.95
C VAL A 310 10.85 -1.85 -19.00
N VAL A 311 10.15 -1.89 -17.87
CA VAL A 311 8.79 -2.42 -17.72
C VAL A 311 7.91 -1.31 -17.12
N PRO A 312 7.33 -0.43 -17.96
CA PRO A 312 6.56 0.70 -17.47
C PRO A 312 5.31 0.25 -16.73
N ARG A 313 4.90 1.03 -15.74
CA ARG A 313 3.70 0.80 -14.93
C ARG A 313 2.71 1.95 -15.10
N ARG A 314 1.44 1.66 -14.84
CA ARG A 314 0.36 2.66 -14.81
C ARG A 314 -0.19 2.74 -13.39
N HIS A 315 -0.25 3.96 -12.87
CA HIS A 315 -0.91 4.27 -11.61
C HIS A 315 -2.34 4.71 -11.90
N ASN A 316 -3.32 3.95 -11.41
CA ASN A 316 -4.73 4.22 -11.66
C ASN A 316 -5.43 4.57 -10.35
N ARG A 317 -6.21 5.65 -10.35
CA ARG A 317 -7.05 6.02 -9.21
C ARG A 317 -8.23 5.06 -9.11
N SER A 318 -8.43 4.48 -7.93
CA SER A 318 -9.58 3.61 -7.68
C SER A 318 -10.90 4.40 -7.78
N PRO A 319 -11.94 3.87 -8.45
CA PRO A 319 -13.27 4.48 -8.43
C PRO A 319 -13.93 4.35 -7.04
N TYR A 320 -13.48 3.39 -6.22
CA TYR A 320 -13.89 3.22 -4.82
C TYR A 320 -12.90 3.85 -3.83
N ARG A 321 -12.07 4.81 -4.30
CA ARG A 321 -11.21 5.58 -3.39
C ARG A 321 -12.06 6.27 -2.32
N ARG A 322 -11.61 6.19 -1.07
CA ARG A 322 -12.22 6.89 0.07
C ARG A 322 -11.97 8.40 0.00
N THR A 323 -12.54 9.16 0.93
CA THR A 323 -12.44 10.63 0.94
C THR A 323 -11.09 11.14 1.42
N TYR A 324 -10.40 10.42 2.31
CA TYR A 324 -9.18 10.87 3.01
C TYR A 324 -9.39 12.19 3.77
N SER A 325 -10.54 12.32 4.41
CA SER A 325 -10.91 13.52 5.15
C SER A 325 -11.61 13.16 6.47
N LYS A 326 -11.29 13.91 7.53
CA LYS A 326 -11.90 13.80 8.85
C LYS A 326 -13.31 14.43 8.92
N LYS A 327 -13.62 15.36 8.00
CA LYS A 327 -14.91 16.09 7.97
C LYS A 327 -15.91 15.35 7.09
N ASN A 328 -15.61 15.27 5.79
CA ASN A 328 -16.40 14.54 4.81
C ASN A 328 -15.92 13.09 4.76
N GLN A 329 -16.54 12.21 5.55
CA GLN A 329 -16.09 10.82 5.73
C GLN A 329 -16.78 9.82 4.80
N ILE A 330 -17.87 10.22 4.14
CA ILE A 330 -18.69 9.38 3.27
C ILE A 330 -18.42 9.76 1.82
N ALA A 331 -17.82 8.86 1.06
CA ALA A 331 -17.69 8.98 -0.39
C ALA A 331 -19.01 8.65 -1.11
N GLU A 332 -19.18 9.11 -2.35
CA GLU A 332 -20.39 8.86 -3.15
C GLU A 332 -20.75 7.37 -3.22
N TRP A 333 -19.77 6.50 -3.46
CA TRP A 333 -19.97 5.04 -3.52
C TRP A 333 -20.39 4.41 -2.18
N GLN A 334 -20.18 5.10 -1.06
CA GLN A 334 -20.63 4.64 0.26
C GLN A 334 -22.09 5.01 0.53
N ALA A 335 -22.62 6.04 -0.16
CA ALA A 335 -23.98 6.53 -0.01
C ALA A 335 -24.93 6.01 -1.10
N ASP A 336 -24.43 5.83 -2.32
CA ASP A 336 -25.21 5.43 -3.49
C ASP A 336 -25.01 3.95 -3.84
N MET A 337 -26.08 3.17 -3.70
CA MET A 337 -26.11 1.74 -4.05
C MET A 337 -26.03 1.48 -5.55
N ASN A 338 -26.37 2.46 -6.40
CA ASN A 338 -26.30 2.35 -7.86
C ASN A 338 -24.99 2.86 -8.45
N TYR A 339 -24.05 3.31 -7.61
CA TYR A 339 -22.77 3.90 -8.02
C TYR A 339 -22.01 3.05 -9.05
N CYS A 340 -22.00 1.72 -8.88
CA CYS A 340 -21.33 0.82 -9.81
C CYS A 340 -21.95 0.91 -11.22
N THR A 341 -23.27 0.81 -11.30
CA THR A 341 -24.03 0.89 -12.55
C THR A 341 -23.86 2.26 -13.20
N ASP A 342 -24.05 3.32 -12.44
CA ASP A 342 -24.23 4.67 -12.98
C ASP A 342 -22.90 5.41 -13.19
N LYS A 343 -21.84 5.06 -12.44
CA LYS A 343 -20.56 5.79 -12.44
C LYS A 343 -19.34 4.93 -12.77
N VAL A 344 -19.40 3.61 -12.59
CA VAL A 344 -18.25 2.72 -12.84
C VAL A 344 -18.39 1.99 -14.17
N LYS A 345 -19.45 1.20 -14.35
CA LYS A 345 -19.69 0.39 -15.57
C LYS A 345 -19.77 1.25 -16.84
N VAL A 346 -20.24 2.49 -16.74
CA VAL A 346 -20.31 3.43 -17.89
C VAL A 346 -18.94 4.01 -18.30
N LYS A 347 -17.91 3.93 -17.45
CA LYS A 347 -16.59 4.48 -17.80
C LYS A 347 -15.90 3.55 -18.79
N ARG A 348 -15.35 4.13 -19.87
CA ARG A 348 -14.63 3.41 -20.94
C ARG A 348 -13.63 2.37 -20.43
N GLN A 349 -12.93 2.67 -19.35
CA GLN A 349 -11.90 1.78 -18.79
C GLN A 349 -12.44 0.56 -18.02
N TYR A 350 -13.72 0.55 -17.64
CA TYR A 350 -14.37 -0.54 -16.90
C TYR A 350 -15.53 -1.18 -17.66
N ALA A 351 -16.04 -0.52 -18.72
CA ALA A 351 -17.15 -1.00 -19.52
C ALA A 351 -16.86 -2.34 -20.23
N HIS A 352 -15.60 -2.55 -20.62
CA HIS A 352 -15.17 -3.74 -21.35
C HIS A 352 -13.82 -4.27 -20.84
N GLY A 353 -13.61 -5.58 -20.97
CA GLY A 353 -12.39 -6.28 -20.54
C GLY A 353 -12.40 -6.65 -19.06
N ARG A 354 -11.21 -6.98 -18.54
CA ARG A 354 -11.06 -7.55 -17.19
C ARG A 354 -10.99 -6.54 -16.04
N LYS A 355 -10.79 -5.25 -16.32
CA LYS A 355 -10.48 -4.24 -15.27
C LYS A 355 -11.51 -4.14 -14.15
N LEU A 356 -12.80 -4.32 -14.45
CA LEU A 356 -13.84 -4.32 -13.41
C LEU A 356 -13.77 -5.59 -12.56
N LEU A 357 -13.52 -6.75 -13.17
CA LEU A 357 -13.35 -8.02 -12.46
C LEU A 357 -12.09 -8.00 -11.58
N ASP A 358 -10.97 -7.46 -12.10
CA ASP A 358 -9.75 -7.28 -11.32
C ASP A 358 -9.98 -6.40 -10.09
N LEU A 359 -10.83 -5.38 -10.20
CA LEU A 359 -11.19 -4.50 -9.09
C LEU A 359 -12.05 -5.24 -8.05
N VAL A 360 -12.95 -6.13 -8.48
CA VAL A 360 -13.73 -7.00 -7.58
C VAL A 360 -12.82 -7.96 -6.84
N ASP A 361 -11.92 -8.66 -7.54
CA ASP A 361 -10.96 -9.58 -6.93
C ASP A 361 -10.07 -8.87 -5.89
N LEU A 362 -9.56 -7.69 -6.25
CA LEU A 362 -8.74 -6.87 -5.36
C LEU A 362 -9.51 -6.44 -4.11
N HIS A 363 -10.79 -6.08 -4.25
CA HIS A 363 -11.63 -5.72 -3.12
C HIS A 363 -12.09 -6.93 -2.28
N ILE A 364 -12.20 -8.13 -2.86
CA ILE A 364 -12.41 -9.38 -2.11
C ILE A 364 -11.18 -9.64 -1.24
N LEU A 365 -9.97 -9.53 -1.81
CA LEU A 365 -8.72 -9.64 -1.05
C LEU A 365 -8.66 -8.60 0.08
N ASP A 366 -8.86 -7.32 -0.26
CA ASP A 366 -8.84 -6.22 0.71
C ASP A 366 -9.90 -6.40 1.82
N TYR A 367 -11.07 -6.95 1.51
CA TYR A 367 -12.10 -7.25 2.51
C TYR A 367 -11.66 -8.34 3.49
N LEU A 368 -11.13 -9.46 2.99
CA LEU A 368 -10.66 -10.58 3.81
C LEU A 368 -9.57 -10.14 4.79
N ILE A 369 -8.66 -9.28 4.34
CA ILE A 369 -7.56 -8.77 5.15
C ILE A 369 -7.91 -7.48 5.89
N GLY A 370 -9.09 -6.88 5.68
CA GLY A 370 -9.46 -5.60 6.29
C GLY A 370 -8.66 -4.39 5.82
N ASN A 371 -8.06 -4.42 4.62
CA ASN A 371 -7.36 -3.28 4.05
C ASN A 371 -8.36 -2.22 3.57
N GLN A 372 -8.22 -1.00 4.10
CA GLN A 372 -9.10 0.12 3.75
C GLN A 372 -8.42 1.18 2.88
N ASP A 373 -7.12 1.03 2.59
CA ASP A 373 -6.29 2.06 1.99
C ASP A 373 -6.08 1.92 0.46
N ARG A 374 -6.99 1.19 -0.21
CA ARG A 374 -6.94 0.97 -1.66
C ARG A 374 -7.37 2.21 -2.47
N HIS A 375 -6.58 3.28 -2.39
CA HIS A 375 -6.84 4.52 -3.15
C HIS A 375 -6.40 4.47 -4.60
N HIS A 376 -5.41 3.63 -4.90
CA HIS A 376 -4.80 3.46 -6.20
C HIS A 376 -4.53 1.96 -6.43
N TYR A 377 -4.37 1.60 -7.68
CA TYR A 377 -3.86 0.30 -8.09
C TYR A 377 -2.89 0.48 -9.25
N GLU A 378 -1.86 -0.35 -9.27
CA GLU A 378 -0.85 -0.35 -10.32
C GLU A 378 -1.09 -1.49 -11.31
N SER A 379 -0.60 -1.32 -12.53
CA SER A 379 -0.66 -2.36 -13.57
C SER A 379 0.54 -2.23 -14.48
N PHE A 380 1.14 -3.35 -14.90
CA PHE A 380 2.17 -3.32 -15.94
C PHE A 380 1.59 -2.81 -17.27
N ALA A 381 2.36 -2.00 -17.98
CA ALA A 381 2.02 -1.40 -19.26
C ALA A 381 2.98 -1.86 -20.38
N VAL A 382 3.46 -3.10 -20.28
CA VAL A 382 4.49 -3.67 -21.16
C VAL A 382 3.93 -4.56 -22.28
N PHE A 383 2.80 -5.24 -22.03
CA PHE A 383 2.16 -6.13 -23.00
C PHE A 383 1.21 -5.33 -23.90
N GLU A 384 1.68 -4.98 -25.10
CA GLU A 384 0.88 -4.22 -26.06
C GLU A 384 -0.29 -5.06 -26.57
N ASN A 385 -1.44 -4.44 -26.78
CA ASN A 385 -2.69 -5.06 -27.25
C ASN A 385 -3.28 -6.14 -26.33
N LEU A 386 -2.72 -6.34 -25.13
CA LEU A 386 -3.29 -7.22 -24.10
C LEU A 386 -3.84 -6.37 -22.95
N PRO A 387 -4.97 -6.79 -22.33
CA PRO A 387 -5.48 -6.09 -21.17
C PRO A 387 -4.56 -6.29 -19.97
N SER A 388 -4.15 -5.19 -19.35
CA SER A 388 -3.38 -5.19 -18.10
C SER A 388 -4.23 -5.64 -16.91
N TYR A 389 -3.62 -6.22 -15.89
CA TYR A 389 -4.26 -6.55 -14.61
C TYR A 389 -3.74 -5.67 -13.46
N ALA A 390 -4.50 -5.60 -12.36
CA ALA A 390 -4.07 -4.90 -11.15
C ALA A 390 -3.03 -5.73 -10.37
N ILE A 391 -1.89 -5.14 -10.05
CA ILE A 391 -0.87 -5.73 -9.16
C ILE A 391 -1.32 -5.48 -7.72
N HIS A 392 -1.34 -6.53 -6.90
CA HIS A 392 -1.82 -6.47 -5.52
C HIS A 392 -0.71 -5.96 -4.57
N LEU A 393 -0.45 -4.65 -4.60
CA LEU A 393 0.57 -3.94 -3.81
C LEU A 393 0.00 -3.28 -2.54
N ASP A 394 0.84 -2.61 -1.75
CA ASP A 394 0.45 -1.74 -0.62
C ASP A 394 -0.54 -2.38 0.36
N ASN A 395 -0.16 -3.52 0.93
CA ASN A 395 -0.98 -4.26 1.89
C ASN A 395 -0.56 -4.01 3.34
N GLY A 396 0.33 -3.04 3.58
CA GLY A 396 0.84 -2.70 4.92
C GLY A 396 -0.23 -2.27 5.91
N ARG A 397 -1.40 -1.79 5.46
CA ARG A 397 -2.53 -1.42 6.33
C ARG A 397 -3.60 -2.50 6.44
N ALA A 398 -3.29 -3.73 6.01
CA ALA A 398 -4.13 -4.90 6.21
C ALA A 398 -4.00 -5.48 7.64
N LEU A 399 -4.79 -6.51 7.97
CA LEU A 399 -4.93 -7.15 9.28
C LEU A 399 -5.45 -6.21 10.38
N HIS A 400 -6.33 -5.27 10.02
CA HIS A 400 -7.02 -4.41 10.97
C HIS A 400 -8.20 -5.17 11.64
N PRO A 401 -8.50 -4.97 12.95
CA PRO A 401 -9.40 -5.83 13.73
C PRO A 401 -10.87 -5.81 13.33
N THR A 402 -11.27 -4.93 12.41
CA THR A 402 -12.69 -4.87 12.00
C THR A 402 -13.17 -6.12 11.28
N SER A 403 -12.31 -7.04 10.84
CA SER A 403 -12.70 -8.12 9.94
C SER A 403 -13.17 -9.42 10.60
N CYS A 404 -12.87 -9.69 11.87
CA CYS A 404 -12.94 -11.09 12.35
C CYS A 404 -14.14 -11.49 13.24
N SER A 405 -15.08 -10.62 13.58
CA SER A 405 -16.30 -11.09 14.30
C SER A 405 -17.52 -10.17 14.25
N LYS A 406 -17.34 -8.83 14.27
CA LYS A 406 -18.48 -7.88 14.32
C LYS A 406 -18.91 -7.31 12.95
N CYS A 407 -18.04 -7.26 11.92
CA CYS A 407 -18.39 -6.65 10.62
C CYS A 407 -19.02 -7.59 9.59
N PHE A 408 -18.98 -8.91 9.78
CA PHE A 408 -19.71 -9.84 8.89
C PHE A 408 -21.21 -9.49 8.79
N LYS A 409 -21.77 -8.83 9.81
CA LYS A 409 -23.17 -8.37 9.81
C LYS A 409 -23.45 -7.05 9.07
N ARG A 410 -22.46 -6.18 8.82
CA ARG A 410 -22.71 -4.80 8.37
C ARG A 410 -22.29 -4.49 6.93
N ASN A 411 -21.34 -5.24 6.37
CA ASN A 411 -20.82 -4.98 5.02
C ASN A 411 -21.13 -6.08 3.98
N LEU A 412 -21.69 -7.22 4.40
CA LEU A 412 -22.17 -8.29 3.52
C LEU A 412 -23.72 -8.34 3.53
N SER A 413 -24.39 -7.22 3.22
CA SER A 413 -25.76 -7.40 2.71
C SER A 413 -25.61 -8.04 1.32
N PRO A 414 -26.37 -9.12 1.00
CA PRO A 414 -26.38 -9.69 -0.35
C PRO A 414 -26.71 -8.67 -1.46
N GLU A 415 -27.30 -7.53 -1.08
CA GLU A 415 -27.57 -6.39 -1.96
C GLU A 415 -26.30 -5.58 -2.32
N ARG A 416 -25.28 -5.54 -1.45
CA ARG A 416 -24.00 -4.81 -1.68
C ARG A 416 -22.96 -5.62 -2.46
N LEU A 417 -23.12 -6.95 -2.52
CA LEU A 417 -22.31 -7.85 -3.34
C LEU A 417 -22.85 -8.06 -4.76
N ARG A 418 -23.82 -7.24 -5.20
CA ARG A 418 -24.25 -7.17 -6.62
C ARG A 418 -23.21 -6.44 -7.48
N ILE A 419 -21.95 -6.89 -7.42
CA ILE A 419 -20.89 -6.50 -8.36
C ILE A 419 -20.52 -7.71 -9.21
N VAL A 420 -21.52 -8.35 -9.81
CA VAL A 420 -21.42 -9.07 -11.10
C VAL A 420 -22.71 -8.77 -11.85
#